data_AF-A0A5J6PER4-F1
#
_entry.id   AF-A0A5J6PER4-F1
#
_cell.length_a   1.000
_cell.length_b   1.000
_cell.length_c   1.000
_cell.angle_alpha   90.00
_cell.angle_beta   90.00
_cell.angle_gamma   90.00
#
_symmetry.space_group_name_H-M   'P 1'
#
loop_
_entity.id
_entity.type
_entity.pdbx_description
1 polymer ?
#
loop_
_entity_poly.entity_id
_entity_poly.type
_entity_poly.pdbx_seq_one_letter_code
_entity_poly.pdbx_strand_id
1 'polypeptide(L)'
;MDAALVDEVVACLPSNRTVFRYSKDQYATYLLQRILSKNGPLSKQQLKQSCFRQLLEKPFVQEILHIAGKQKIEAWHLETAVRNDLNHYVLTLGKWGNRHGGLQTSRPGCNLVLQLNLPENLDAEFKRITGSALNEFTAHNHPQSIKRTATLAWARLDIDFNSDEVLIEEIQSDLIRVLERIKIRALTSKTGDANHFIYGGSSINRQRLVAYCDKLIATQKKVWAEAMLTACLWFIHNELGMSKVFYNRFETGNHMKEIHWGLPPRSLYTDLPEKFCFSLTQEAPGFIRTNKKVQKRLNKIHNPQWYLMTI
;
A
#
# COMPACT_ATOMS: atom_id res chain seq x y z
N MET A 1 0.51 14.35 -11.30
CA MET A 1 -0.56 14.55 -12.29
C MET A 1 -1.23 15.92 -12.15
N ASP A 2 -2.01 16.36 -13.13
CA ASP A 2 -2.93 17.50 -12.94
C ASP A 2 -4.08 17.11 -12.00
N ALA A 3 -4.60 18.05 -11.22
CA ALA A 3 -5.72 17.85 -10.32
C ALA A 3 -6.99 17.43 -11.06
N ALA A 4 -7.25 18.00 -12.25
CA ALA A 4 -8.41 17.64 -13.07
C ALA A 4 -8.41 16.15 -13.45
N LEU A 5 -7.25 15.61 -13.84
CA LEU A 5 -7.11 14.18 -14.16
C LEU A 5 -7.37 13.29 -12.93
N VAL A 6 -6.91 13.70 -11.74
CA VAL A 6 -7.20 12.94 -10.51
C VAL A 6 -8.70 12.93 -10.24
N ASP A 7 -9.35 14.07 -10.37
CA ASP A 7 -10.79 14.21 -10.12
C ASP A 7 -11.62 13.39 -11.13
N GLU A 8 -11.19 13.35 -12.40
CA GLU A 8 -11.78 12.51 -13.44
C GLU A 8 -11.66 11.02 -13.09
N VAL A 9 -10.47 10.53 -12.74
CA VAL A 9 -10.29 9.12 -12.35
C VAL A 9 -11.15 8.76 -11.13
N VAL A 10 -11.23 9.64 -10.14
CA VAL A 10 -12.08 9.45 -8.95
C VAL A 10 -13.57 9.39 -9.32
N ALA A 11 -14.00 10.17 -10.31
CA ALA A 11 -15.39 10.21 -10.77
C ALA A 11 -15.76 9.01 -11.66
N CYS A 12 -14.81 8.46 -12.41
CA CYS A 12 -15.04 7.33 -13.32
C CYS A 12 -15.12 5.97 -12.63
N LEU A 13 -14.55 5.81 -11.43
CA LEU A 13 -14.65 4.54 -10.72
C LEU A 13 -16.07 4.28 -10.21
N PRO A 14 -16.49 3.01 -10.12
CA PRO A 14 -17.79 2.65 -9.56
C PRO A 14 -18.00 3.31 -8.20
N SER A 15 -19.17 3.93 -8.01
CA SER A 15 -19.59 4.48 -6.72
C SER A 15 -19.89 3.41 -5.68
N ASN A 16 -19.97 2.15 -6.13
CA ASN A 16 -20.22 0.98 -5.31
C ASN A 16 -19.05 0.67 -4.37
N ARG A 17 -19.34 -0.04 -3.28
CA ARG A 17 -18.33 -0.49 -2.33
C ARG A 17 -17.41 -1.55 -2.93
N THR A 18 -16.17 -1.19 -3.26
CA THR A 18 -15.14 -2.17 -3.66
C THR A 18 -14.59 -2.90 -2.44
N VAL A 19 -15.02 -4.14 -2.25
CA VAL A 19 -14.52 -5.02 -1.18
C VAL A 19 -13.24 -5.71 -1.64
N PHE A 20 -12.15 -5.53 -0.90
CA PHE A 20 -10.88 -6.19 -1.15
C PHE A 20 -10.60 -7.22 -0.05
N ARG A 21 -10.41 -8.48 -0.45
CA ARG A 21 -10.14 -9.59 0.47
C ARG A 21 -8.68 -10.00 0.35
N TYR A 22 -8.00 -10.11 1.49
CA TYR A 22 -6.58 -10.47 1.52
C TYR A 22 -6.24 -11.43 2.66
N SER A 23 -5.56 -12.52 2.33
CA SER A 23 -4.82 -13.36 3.27
C SER A 23 -3.32 -13.20 3.05
N LYS A 24 -2.52 -13.46 4.09
CA LYS A 24 -1.06 -13.40 4.02
C LYS A 24 -0.51 -14.18 2.82
N ASP A 25 0.50 -13.62 2.15
CA ASP A 25 1.15 -14.16 0.95
C ASP A 25 0.22 -14.37 -0.28
N GLN A 26 -1.04 -13.91 -0.27
CA GLN A 26 -1.95 -13.99 -1.42
C GLN A 26 -1.46 -13.18 -2.63
N TYR A 27 -0.60 -12.19 -2.42
CA TYR A 27 0.04 -11.46 -3.50
C TYR A 27 0.77 -12.39 -4.50
N ALA A 28 1.31 -13.53 -4.03
CA ALA A 28 2.05 -14.46 -4.87
C ALA A 28 1.14 -15.13 -5.90
N THR A 29 -0.06 -15.57 -5.50
CA THR A 29 -1.02 -16.13 -6.44
C THR A 29 -1.56 -15.08 -7.39
N TYR A 30 -1.82 -13.86 -6.89
CA TYR A 30 -2.24 -12.73 -7.73
C TYR A 30 -1.23 -12.44 -8.85
N LEU A 31 0.06 -12.29 -8.52
CA LEU A 31 1.09 -12.01 -9.52
C LEU A 31 1.25 -13.16 -10.52
N LEU A 32 1.30 -14.41 -10.04
CA LEU A 32 1.39 -15.59 -10.91
C LEU A 32 0.20 -15.68 -11.86
N GLN A 33 -1.03 -15.47 -11.39
CA GLN A 33 -2.23 -15.43 -12.23
C GLN A 33 -2.11 -14.40 -13.34
N ARG A 34 -1.63 -13.19 -13.04
CA ARG A 34 -1.46 -12.13 -14.04
C ARG A 34 -0.46 -12.52 -15.12
N ILE A 35 0.70 -13.07 -14.74
CA ILE A 35 1.73 -13.50 -15.70
C ILE A 35 1.22 -14.63 -16.59
N LEU A 36 0.52 -15.61 -16.00
CA LEU A 36 -0.06 -16.74 -16.74
C LEU A 36 -1.20 -16.29 -17.66
N SER A 37 -2.00 -15.30 -17.23
CA SER A 37 -3.07 -14.74 -18.07
C SER A 37 -2.49 -14.02 -19.28
N LYS A 38 -1.35 -13.33 -19.12
CA LYS A 38 -0.68 -12.64 -20.23
C LYS A 38 0.07 -13.56 -21.18
N ASN A 39 0.80 -14.54 -20.65
CA ASN A 39 1.72 -15.37 -21.43
C ASN A 39 1.15 -16.75 -21.79
N GLY A 40 -0.06 -17.06 -21.31
CA GLY A 40 -0.62 -18.40 -21.34
C GLY A 40 0.04 -19.36 -20.35
N PRO A 41 -0.24 -20.66 -20.47
CA PRO A 41 0.28 -21.69 -19.57
C PRO A 41 1.81 -21.79 -19.59
N LEU A 42 2.46 -21.75 -18.42
CA LEU A 42 3.92 -21.84 -18.28
C LEU A 42 4.35 -23.07 -17.48
N SER A 43 5.50 -23.65 -17.83
CA SER A 43 6.09 -24.73 -17.03
C SER A 43 6.73 -24.21 -15.74
N LYS A 44 6.90 -25.11 -14.75
CA LYS A 44 7.66 -24.82 -13.52
C LYS A 44 9.08 -24.31 -13.82
N GLN A 45 9.73 -24.84 -14.85
CA GLN A 45 11.08 -24.42 -15.23
C GLN A 45 11.10 -23.00 -15.80
N GLN A 46 10.13 -22.65 -16.66
CA GLN A 46 10.00 -21.29 -17.20
C GLN A 46 9.77 -20.27 -16.09
N LEU A 47 8.89 -20.56 -15.12
CA LEU A 47 8.66 -19.68 -13.97
C LEU A 47 9.90 -19.55 -13.09
N LYS A 48 10.67 -20.63 -12.87
CA LYS A 48 11.94 -20.59 -12.12
C LYS A 48 13.03 -19.74 -12.79
N GLN A 49 13.00 -19.61 -14.12
CA GLN A 49 13.92 -18.79 -14.89
C GLN A 49 13.50 -17.30 -14.95
N SER A 50 12.29 -16.97 -14.50
CA SER A 50 11.78 -15.60 -14.47
C SER A 50 12.11 -14.86 -13.17
N CYS A 51 11.86 -13.55 -13.13
CA CYS A 51 11.93 -12.75 -11.90
C CYS A 51 10.90 -13.19 -10.82
N PHE A 52 9.93 -14.02 -11.18
CA PHE A 52 8.88 -14.51 -10.28
C PHE A 52 9.20 -15.83 -9.58
N ARG A 53 10.44 -16.34 -9.73
CA ARG A 53 10.87 -17.62 -9.15
C ARG A 53 10.59 -17.74 -7.65
N GLN A 54 10.76 -16.66 -6.89
CA GLN A 54 10.56 -16.62 -5.45
C GLN A 54 9.09 -16.78 -5.03
N LEU A 55 8.14 -16.52 -5.94
CA LEU A 55 6.73 -16.76 -5.66
C LEU A 55 6.44 -18.27 -5.55
N LEU A 56 7.23 -19.10 -6.25
CA LEU A 56 7.12 -20.55 -6.23
C LEU A 56 7.62 -21.17 -4.91
N GLU A 57 8.35 -20.40 -4.10
CA GLU A 57 8.89 -20.83 -2.81
C GLU A 57 7.89 -20.63 -1.68
N LYS A 58 6.75 -19.97 -1.94
CA LYS A 58 5.71 -19.76 -0.94
C LYS A 58 5.02 -21.09 -0.63
N PRO A 59 4.92 -21.51 0.65
CA PRO A 59 4.34 -22.80 1.01
C PRO A 59 2.98 -23.06 0.34
N PHE A 60 2.11 -22.07 0.35
CA PHE A 60 0.81 -22.20 -0.29
C PHE A 60 0.86 -22.32 -1.82
N VAL A 61 1.80 -21.63 -2.48
CA VAL A 61 1.98 -21.80 -3.93
C VAL A 61 2.48 -23.22 -4.19
N GLN A 62 3.39 -23.75 -3.36
CA GLN A 62 3.85 -25.13 -3.49
C GLN A 62 2.72 -26.15 -3.33
N GLU A 63 1.79 -25.93 -2.41
CA GLU A 63 0.58 -26.77 -2.25
C GLU A 63 -0.27 -26.78 -3.53
N ILE A 64 -0.57 -25.62 -4.10
CA ILE A 64 -1.31 -25.51 -5.38
C ILE A 64 -0.53 -26.23 -6.50
N LEU A 65 0.78 -25.99 -6.58
CA LEU A 65 1.63 -26.56 -7.61
C LEU A 65 1.81 -28.07 -7.47
N HIS A 66 1.62 -28.63 -6.27
CA HIS A 66 1.61 -30.07 -6.04
C HIS A 66 0.34 -30.69 -6.64
N ILE A 67 -0.82 -30.07 -6.39
CA ILE A 67 -2.12 -30.50 -6.93
C ILE A 67 -2.12 -30.45 -8.47
N ALA A 68 -1.55 -29.41 -9.07
CA ALA A 68 -1.44 -29.28 -10.54
C ALA A 68 -0.51 -30.31 -11.21
N GLY A 69 0.33 -31.03 -10.44
CA GLY A 69 1.18 -32.11 -10.95
C GLY A 69 2.31 -31.65 -11.90
N LYS A 70 2.52 -32.41 -12.99
CA LYS A 70 3.59 -32.20 -14.01
C LYS A 70 3.13 -31.34 -15.20
N GLN A 71 1.87 -30.91 -15.23
CA GLN A 71 1.33 -30.15 -16.35
C GLN A 71 1.87 -28.71 -16.35
N LYS A 72 1.65 -28.00 -17.47
CA LYS A 72 1.85 -26.55 -17.50
C LYS A 72 0.90 -25.92 -16.49
N ILE A 73 1.38 -24.89 -15.80
CA ILE A 73 0.60 -24.16 -14.81
C ILE A 73 -0.23 -23.14 -15.56
N GLU A 74 -1.55 -23.24 -15.39
CA GLU A 74 -2.54 -22.29 -15.91
C GLU A 74 -3.08 -21.40 -14.79
N ALA A 75 -3.62 -20.23 -15.14
CA ALA A 75 -4.12 -19.25 -14.16
C ALA A 75 -5.20 -19.83 -13.24
N TRP A 76 -6.12 -20.66 -13.77
CA TRP A 76 -7.22 -21.25 -13.00
C TRP A 76 -6.76 -22.19 -11.88
N HIS A 77 -5.57 -22.81 -12.00
CA HIS A 77 -5.02 -23.63 -10.90
C HIS A 77 -4.83 -22.80 -9.62
N LEU A 78 -4.54 -21.50 -9.76
CA LEU A 78 -4.32 -20.59 -8.64
C LEU A 78 -5.62 -20.02 -8.06
N GLU A 79 -6.76 -20.17 -8.74
CA GLU A 79 -8.07 -19.65 -8.32
C GLU A 79 -8.78 -20.55 -7.31
N THR A 80 -8.52 -21.86 -7.36
CA THR A 80 -9.22 -22.88 -6.57
C THR A 80 -8.83 -22.93 -5.09
N ALA A 81 -7.85 -22.14 -4.69
CA ALA A 81 -7.17 -22.33 -3.43
C ALA A 81 -7.88 -21.57 -2.29
N VAL A 82 -8.64 -22.31 -1.48
CA VAL A 82 -9.45 -21.80 -0.36
C VAL A 82 -8.55 -21.27 0.77
N ARG A 83 -8.94 -20.13 1.36
CA ARG A 83 -8.19 -19.46 2.43
C ARG A 83 -9.04 -19.33 3.69
N ASN A 84 -8.47 -19.73 4.84
CA ASN A 84 -9.16 -19.70 6.13
C ASN A 84 -8.99 -18.38 6.90
N ASP A 85 -8.00 -17.54 6.55
CA ASP A 85 -7.66 -16.30 7.27
C ASP A 85 -7.80 -15.04 6.38
N LEU A 86 -9.03 -14.78 5.92
CA LEU A 86 -9.33 -13.63 5.05
C LEU A 86 -9.59 -12.36 5.86
N ASN A 87 -8.74 -11.35 5.63
CA ASN A 87 -9.02 -9.99 6.05
C ASN A 87 -9.89 -9.31 4.99
N HIS A 88 -10.85 -8.52 5.45
CA HIS A 88 -11.77 -7.78 4.61
C HIS A 88 -11.47 -6.30 4.70
N TYR A 89 -11.34 -5.64 3.55
CA TYR A 89 -11.08 -4.22 3.45
C TYR A 89 -12.05 -3.57 2.47
N VAL A 90 -12.15 -2.26 2.54
CA VAL A 90 -12.86 -1.45 1.55
C VAL A 90 -11.86 -0.51 0.89
N LEU A 91 -11.81 -0.54 -0.44
CA LEU A 91 -10.99 0.39 -1.20
C LEU A 91 -11.75 1.69 -1.44
N THR A 92 -11.08 2.81 -1.20
CA THR A 92 -11.57 4.12 -1.61
C THR A 92 -10.46 4.89 -2.31
N LEU A 93 -10.85 5.91 -3.08
CA LEU A 93 -9.91 6.86 -3.66
C LEU A 93 -9.96 8.21 -2.95
N GLY A 94 -8.82 8.88 -2.95
CA GLY A 94 -8.66 10.27 -2.56
C GLY A 94 -7.63 10.98 -3.43
N LYS A 95 -7.26 12.19 -3.01
CA LYS A 95 -6.31 13.06 -3.70
C LYS A 95 -5.28 13.58 -2.71
N TRP A 96 -4.04 13.71 -3.15
CA TRP A 96 -2.96 14.32 -2.37
C TRP A 96 -2.12 15.23 -3.26
N GLY A 97 -1.58 16.32 -2.73
CA GLY A 97 -0.75 17.24 -3.48
C GLY A 97 -1.50 18.49 -3.95
N ASN A 98 -0.78 19.35 -4.67
CA ASN A 98 -1.29 20.60 -5.20
C ASN A 98 -0.49 21.00 -6.45
N ARG A 99 -1.01 21.97 -7.21
CA ARG A 99 -0.41 22.42 -8.48
C ARG A 99 1.02 22.99 -8.35
N HIS A 100 1.40 23.51 -7.19
CA HIS A 100 2.65 24.23 -6.98
C HIS A 100 3.80 23.32 -6.48
N GLY A 101 3.48 22.10 -6.01
CA GLY A 101 4.43 21.23 -5.32
C GLY A 101 4.51 21.55 -3.82
N GLY A 102 5.40 20.86 -3.09
CA GLY A 102 5.63 21.12 -1.66
C GLY A 102 4.84 20.24 -0.68
N LEU A 103 4.11 19.23 -1.16
CA LEU A 103 3.41 18.23 -0.34
C LEU A 103 4.08 16.85 -0.45
N GLN A 104 5.41 16.82 -0.48
CA GLN A 104 6.20 15.59 -0.61
C GLN A 104 5.81 14.76 -1.84
N THR A 105 5.58 15.41 -2.98
CA THR A 105 5.34 14.74 -4.27
C THR A 105 6.61 14.73 -5.11
N SER A 106 6.82 13.67 -5.89
CA SER A 106 8.02 13.48 -6.70
C SER A 106 8.10 14.51 -7.84
N ARG A 107 6.96 15.04 -8.30
CA ARG A 107 6.86 16.20 -9.19
C ARG A 107 5.72 17.14 -8.77
N PRO A 108 5.72 18.42 -9.22
CA PRO A 108 4.59 19.31 -9.01
C PRO A 108 3.28 18.71 -9.55
N GLY A 109 2.19 18.90 -8.81
CA GLY A 109 0.88 18.34 -9.12
C GLY A 109 0.32 17.47 -7.99
N CYS A 110 -0.65 16.64 -8.35
CA CYS A 110 -1.38 15.77 -7.45
C CYS A 110 -1.08 14.29 -7.71
N ASN A 111 -1.22 13.47 -6.67
CA ASN A 111 -1.30 12.02 -6.73
C ASN A 111 -2.75 11.58 -6.56
N LEU A 112 -3.09 10.47 -7.21
CA LEU A 112 -4.23 9.67 -6.83
C LEU A 112 -3.87 8.90 -5.56
N VAL A 113 -4.77 8.83 -4.60
CA VAL A 113 -4.55 8.08 -3.36
C VAL A 113 -5.47 6.88 -3.35
N LEU A 114 -4.90 5.67 -3.34
CA LEU A 114 -5.65 4.46 -3.01
C LEU A 114 -5.61 4.23 -1.50
N GLN A 115 -6.77 4.02 -0.88
CA GLN A 115 -6.92 3.86 0.56
C GLN A 115 -7.47 2.48 0.88
N LEU A 116 -6.80 1.77 1.79
CA LEU A 116 -7.23 0.48 2.32
C LEU A 116 -7.91 0.69 3.67
N ASN A 117 -9.24 0.59 3.70
CA ASN A 117 -10.03 0.93 4.89
C ASN A 117 -10.45 -0.31 5.67
N LEU A 118 -10.50 -0.18 7.00
CA LEU A 118 -10.95 -1.24 7.89
C LEU A 118 -12.48 -1.43 7.84
N PRO A 119 -12.98 -2.62 8.21
CA PRO A 119 -14.38 -2.86 8.51
C PRO A 119 -14.93 -1.96 9.64
N GLU A 120 -16.21 -1.62 9.57
CA GLU A 120 -16.86 -0.69 10.51
C GLU A 120 -16.91 -1.20 11.95
N ASN A 121 -16.97 -2.52 12.15
CA ASN A 121 -17.00 -3.12 13.47
C ASN A 121 -15.72 -2.86 14.28
N LEU A 122 -14.56 -2.72 13.61
CA LEU A 122 -13.31 -2.39 14.29
C LEU A 122 -13.31 -0.93 14.77
N ASP A 123 -13.77 -0.01 13.92
CA ASP A 123 -13.91 1.40 14.29
C ASP A 123 -14.96 1.61 15.40
N ALA A 124 -16.08 0.89 15.36
CA ALA A 124 -17.11 0.96 16.39
C ALA A 124 -16.62 0.51 17.78
N GLU A 125 -15.72 -0.49 17.84
CA GLU A 125 -15.07 -0.88 19.09
C GLU A 125 -14.17 0.24 19.61
N PHE A 126 -13.35 0.86 18.75
CA PHE A 126 -12.51 1.99 19.14
C PHE A 126 -13.32 3.19 19.63
N LYS A 127 -14.37 3.57 18.89
CA LYS A 127 -15.23 4.71 19.23
C LYS A 127 -15.93 4.53 20.58
N ARG A 128 -16.29 3.30 20.96
CA ARG A 128 -16.82 3.01 22.31
C ARG A 128 -15.79 3.21 23.42
N ILE A 129 -14.50 3.08 23.12
CA ILE A 129 -13.41 3.24 24.09
C ILE A 129 -13.00 4.70 24.21
N THR A 130 -12.91 5.42 23.09
CA THR A 130 -12.28 6.75 23.02
C THR A 130 -13.27 7.90 22.82
N GLY A 131 -14.49 7.61 22.38
CA GLY A 131 -15.47 8.62 21.95
C GLY A 131 -15.26 9.16 20.53
N SER A 132 -14.17 8.78 19.85
CA SER A 132 -13.81 9.30 18.51
C SER A 132 -13.60 8.17 17.50
N ALA A 133 -13.80 8.47 16.22
CA ALA A 133 -13.42 7.55 15.15
C ALA A 133 -11.89 7.41 15.03
N LEU A 134 -11.41 6.32 14.43
CA LEU A 134 -9.98 6.08 14.23
C LEU A 134 -9.31 7.16 13.37
N ASN A 135 -9.93 7.56 12.26
CA ASN A 135 -9.38 8.61 11.39
C ASN A 135 -9.32 9.94 12.15
N GLU A 136 -10.38 10.32 12.88
CA GLU A 136 -10.36 11.55 13.71
C GLU A 136 -9.21 11.51 14.74
N PHE A 137 -8.98 10.35 15.34
CA PHE A 137 -7.94 10.15 16.35
C PHE A 137 -6.51 10.11 15.78
N THR A 138 -6.38 9.85 14.48
CA THR A 138 -5.08 9.67 13.80
C THR A 138 -4.83 10.66 12.66
N ALA A 139 -5.76 11.59 12.42
CA ALA A 139 -5.70 12.57 11.35
C ALA A 139 -4.59 13.59 11.59
N HIS A 140 -3.43 13.34 10.99
CA HIS A 140 -2.28 14.24 11.04
C HIS A 140 -1.74 14.53 9.63
N ASN A 141 -2.43 15.35 8.84
CA ASN A 141 -1.99 15.70 7.47
C ASN A 141 -1.60 14.45 6.65
N HIS A 142 -2.49 13.45 6.67
CA HIS A 142 -2.30 12.18 5.98
C HIS A 142 -3.48 11.92 5.04
N PRO A 143 -3.28 11.21 3.92
CA PRO A 143 -4.31 11.02 2.90
C PRO A 143 -5.33 9.93 3.29
N GLN A 144 -5.94 10.09 4.46
CA GLN A 144 -6.99 9.22 4.98
C GLN A 144 -8.30 9.43 4.22
N SER A 145 -9.16 8.40 4.23
CA SER A 145 -10.46 8.49 3.58
C SER A 145 -11.37 9.48 4.30
N ILE A 146 -12.01 10.37 3.54
CA ILE A 146 -13.09 11.24 4.03
C ILE A 146 -14.45 10.53 4.03
N LYS A 147 -14.56 9.39 3.34
CA LYS A 147 -15.79 8.60 3.20
C LYS A 147 -15.88 7.48 4.25
N ARG A 148 -14.79 7.23 4.99
CA ARG A 148 -14.66 6.14 5.96
C ARG A 148 -14.06 6.68 7.24
N THR A 149 -14.35 6.01 8.34
CA THR A 149 -13.90 6.40 9.68
C THR A 149 -12.60 5.74 10.09
N ALA A 150 -12.09 4.75 9.33
CA ALA A 150 -10.87 4.03 9.65
C ALA A 150 -10.07 3.60 8.40
N THR A 151 -8.98 4.32 8.13
CA THR A 151 -8.02 4.02 7.05
C THR A 151 -6.85 3.24 7.65
N LEU A 152 -6.65 1.99 7.24
CA LEU A 152 -5.49 1.19 7.70
C LEU A 152 -4.20 1.67 7.04
N ALA A 153 -4.22 1.80 5.73
CA ALA A 153 -3.06 2.11 4.92
C ALA A 153 -3.48 2.84 3.64
N TRP A 154 -2.51 3.42 2.95
CA TRP A 154 -2.73 4.10 1.69
C TRP A 154 -1.50 4.03 0.78
N ALA A 155 -1.73 4.24 -0.52
CA ALA A 155 -0.71 4.36 -1.54
C ALA A 155 -0.93 5.65 -2.34
N ARG A 156 0.15 6.37 -2.66
CA ARG A 156 0.13 7.53 -3.57
C ARG A 156 0.65 7.14 -4.94
N LEU A 157 -0.16 7.42 -5.96
CA LEU A 157 0.10 7.07 -7.35
C LEU A 157 0.25 8.35 -8.20
N ASP A 158 1.32 8.43 -8.99
CA ASP A 158 1.46 9.38 -10.09
C ASP A 158 1.34 8.60 -11.40
N ILE A 159 0.33 8.93 -12.20
CA ILE A 159 -0.09 8.14 -13.36
C ILE A 159 0.14 8.97 -14.63
N ASP A 160 0.64 8.33 -15.67
CA ASP A 160 0.67 8.86 -17.03
C ASP A 160 0.07 7.84 -17.99
N PHE A 161 -1.20 8.06 -18.35
CA PHE A 161 -1.93 7.18 -19.27
C PHE A 161 -1.31 7.15 -20.67
N ASN A 162 -0.61 8.21 -21.09
CA ASN A 162 -0.01 8.27 -22.43
C ASN A 162 1.16 7.30 -22.60
N SER A 163 1.95 7.08 -21.54
CA SER A 163 3.11 6.18 -21.57
C SER A 163 2.84 4.80 -20.98
N ASP A 164 1.60 4.53 -20.54
CA ASP A 164 1.24 3.34 -19.76
C ASP A 164 2.07 3.18 -18.47
N GLU A 165 2.43 4.30 -17.82
CA GLU A 165 3.30 4.28 -16.64
C GLU A 165 2.60 4.76 -15.36
N VAL A 166 2.80 4.02 -14.27
CA VAL A 166 2.39 4.42 -12.93
C VAL A 166 3.61 4.42 -12.02
N LEU A 167 3.82 5.49 -11.27
CA LEU A 167 4.77 5.54 -10.15
C LEU A 167 4.01 5.41 -8.83
N ILE A 168 4.27 4.31 -8.12
CA ILE A 168 3.94 4.17 -6.70
C ILE A 168 4.97 5.01 -5.93
N GLU A 169 4.55 6.21 -5.53
CA GLU A 169 5.42 7.18 -4.86
C GLU A 169 5.68 6.81 -3.40
N GLU A 170 4.68 6.21 -2.76
CA GLU A 170 4.66 5.90 -1.34
C GLU A 170 3.56 4.90 -0.99
N ILE A 171 3.88 4.01 -0.06
CA ILE A 171 2.92 3.19 0.71
C ILE A 171 3.20 3.39 2.19
N GLN A 172 2.16 3.66 2.98
CA GLN A 172 2.28 3.85 4.43
C GLN A 172 1.04 3.38 5.20
N SER A 173 1.22 3.18 6.51
CA SER A 173 0.14 2.99 7.49
C SER A 173 0.35 3.92 8.68
N ASP A 174 -0.32 5.07 8.64
CA ASP A 174 -0.30 6.00 9.77
C ASP A 174 -1.03 5.43 10.98
N LEU A 175 -2.11 4.67 10.74
CA LEU A 175 -2.91 4.07 11.80
C LEU A 175 -2.04 3.20 12.72
N ILE A 176 -1.28 2.24 12.17
CA ILE A 176 -0.45 1.35 12.98
C ILE A 176 0.62 2.15 13.74
N ARG A 177 1.31 3.06 13.04
CA ARG A 177 2.35 3.92 13.63
C ARG A 177 1.83 4.78 14.77
N VAL A 178 0.65 5.37 14.61
CA VAL A 178 0.03 6.27 15.60
C VAL A 178 -0.49 5.45 16.79
N LEU A 179 -1.16 4.32 16.56
CA LEU A 179 -1.62 3.45 17.64
C LEU A 179 -0.48 2.88 18.49
N GLU A 180 0.66 2.54 17.89
CA GLU A 180 1.87 2.13 18.62
C GLU A 180 2.36 3.25 19.55
N ARG A 181 2.44 4.49 19.05
CA ARG A 181 2.84 5.66 19.85
C ARG A 181 1.84 5.93 20.98
N ILE A 182 0.54 5.87 20.70
CA ILE A 182 -0.52 6.08 21.69
C ILE A 182 -0.44 5.01 22.77
N LYS A 183 -0.27 3.73 22.40
CA LYS A 183 -0.11 2.63 23.35
C LYS A 183 1.07 2.90 24.29
N ILE A 184 2.24 3.23 23.75
CA ILE A 184 3.44 3.54 24.56
C ILE A 184 3.17 4.73 25.48
N ARG A 185 2.52 5.78 24.99
CA ARG A 185 2.19 6.98 25.78
C ARG A 185 1.17 6.66 26.90
N ALA A 186 0.19 5.82 26.62
CA ALA A 186 -0.79 5.37 27.62
C ALA A 186 -0.14 4.54 28.73
N LEU A 187 0.86 3.70 28.40
CA LEU A 187 1.60 2.89 29.35
C LEU A 187 2.60 3.68 30.19
N THR A 188 3.20 4.74 29.62
CA THR A 188 4.23 5.55 30.29
C THR A 188 3.69 6.81 30.96
N SER A 189 2.40 7.11 30.81
CA SER A 189 1.75 8.27 31.43
C SER A 189 1.78 8.16 32.96
N LYS A 190 2.39 9.16 33.62
CA LYS A 190 2.43 9.29 35.08
C LYS A 190 1.24 10.07 35.65
N THR A 191 0.09 10.03 34.99
CA THR A 191 -1.12 10.71 35.48
C THR A 191 -1.57 10.10 36.82
N GLY A 192 -2.09 10.94 37.73
CA GLY A 192 -2.49 10.54 39.08
C GLY A 192 -3.62 9.50 39.12
N ASP A 193 -4.36 9.34 38.02
CA ASP A 193 -5.32 8.25 37.82
C ASP A 193 -4.66 7.11 37.02
N ALA A 194 -4.40 5.98 37.68
CA ALA A 194 -3.80 4.80 37.07
C ALA A 194 -4.69 4.12 36.01
N ASN A 195 -6.00 4.40 36.00
CA ASN A 195 -6.96 3.74 35.12
C ASN A 195 -7.29 4.55 33.86
N HIS A 196 -7.03 5.85 33.89
CA HIS A 196 -7.35 6.74 32.77
C HIS A 196 -6.09 7.30 32.09
N PHE A 197 -6.24 7.63 30.82
CA PHE A 197 -5.24 8.25 29.98
C PHE A 197 -5.86 9.46 29.30
N ILE A 198 -5.26 10.64 29.48
CA ILE A 198 -5.74 11.87 28.86
C ILE A 198 -5.10 12.04 27.49
N TYR A 199 -5.91 12.13 26.44
CA TYR A 199 -5.48 12.38 25.08
C TYR A 199 -6.48 13.26 24.35
N GLY A 200 -6.01 14.34 23.70
CA GLY A 200 -6.89 15.26 22.97
C GLY A 200 -8.02 15.85 23.82
N GLY A 201 -7.80 16.06 25.12
CA GLY A 201 -8.82 16.53 26.06
C GLY A 201 -9.81 15.47 26.55
N SER A 202 -9.73 14.24 26.05
CA SER A 202 -10.61 13.13 26.46
C SER A 202 -9.96 12.26 27.53
N SER A 203 -10.75 11.82 28.52
CA SER A 203 -10.36 10.81 29.50
C SER A 203 -10.73 9.42 28.99
N ILE A 204 -9.72 8.59 28.73
CA ILE A 204 -9.88 7.29 28.07
C ILE A 204 -9.48 6.19 29.04
N ASN A 205 -10.24 5.10 29.10
CA ASN A 205 -9.86 3.93 29.89
C ASN A 205 -8.59 3.30 29.32
N ARG A 206 -7.51 3.32 30.12
CA ARG A 206 -6.16 2.91 29.72
C ARG A 206 -6.09 1.44 29.32
N GLN A 207 -6.66 0.55 30.13
CA GLN A 207 -6.60 -0.89 29.90
C GLN A 207 -7.33 -1.28 28.62
N ARG A 208 -8.54 -0.73 28.41
CA ARG A 208 -9.32 -0.97 27.19
C ARG A 208 -8.61 -0.46 25.95
N LEU A 209 -8.03 0.74 26.01
CA LEU A 209 -7.27 1.31 24.89
C LEU A 209 -6.05 0.45 24.53
N VAL A 210 -5.25 0.05 25.53
CA VAL A 210 -4.07 -0.80 25.31
C VAL A 210 -4.46 -2.15 24.71
N ALA A 211 -5.48 -2.81 25.29
CA ALA A 211 -5.96 -4.10 24.78
C ALA A 211 -6.47 -4.00 23.33
N TYR A 212 -7.20 -2.94 23.00
CA TYR A 212 -7.63 -2.69 21.62
C TYR A 212 -6.45 -2.48 20.67
N CYS A 213 -5.50 -1.63 21.04
CA CYS A 213 -4.28 -1.39 20.26
C CYS A 213 -3.52 -2.70 20.02
N ASP A 214 -3.33 -3.51 21.06
CA ASP A 214 -2.63 -4.79 20.95
C ASP A 214 -3.31 -5.75 19.99
N LYS A 215 -4.63 -5.92 20.12
CA LYS A 215 -5.43 -6.76 19.22
C LYS A 215 -5.32 -6.31 17.76
N LEU A 216 -5.54 -5.01 17.50
CA LEU A 216 -5.54 -4.49 16.13
C LEU A 216 -4.14 -4.55 15.50
N ILE A 217 -3.11 -4.11 16.23
CA ILE A 217 -1.72 -4.12 15.76
C ILE A 217 -1.27 -5.56 15.51
N ALA A 218 -1.51 -6.49 16.44
CA ALA A 218 -1.10 -7.89 16.26
C ALA A 218 -1.72 -8.53 15.01
N THR A 219 -2.96 -8.15 14.69
CA THR A 219 -3.69 -8.65 13.52
C THR A 219 -3.17 -8.02 12.23
N GLN A 220 -3.11 -6.69 12.17
CA GLN A 220 -2.88 -5.97 10.92
C GLN A 220 -1.39 -5.76 10.60
N LYS A 221 -0.51 -5.63 11.60
CA LYS A 221 0.93 -5.35 11.40
C LYS A 221 1.62 -6.41 10.54
N LYS A 222 1.14 -7.65 10.60
CA LYS A 222 1.69 -8.81 9.86
C LYS A 222 1.34 -8.82 8.37
N VAL A 223 0.29 -8.10 7.96
CA VAL A 223 -0.31 -8.27 6.62
C VAL A 223 -0.54 -6.96 5.88
N TRP A 224 -0.65 -5.82 6.56
CA TRP A 224 -1.11 -4.57 5.93
C TRP A 224 -0.24 -4.13 4.74
N ALA A 225 1.08 -4.29 4.83
CA ALA A 225 1.99 -3.82 3.79
C ALA A 225 1.80 -4.63 2.50
N GLU A 226 1.68 -5.95 2.64
CA GLU A 226 1.38 -6.83 1.52
C GLU A 226 -0.03 -6.59 0.99
N ALA A 227 -1.03 -6.44 1.87
CA ALA A 227 -2.40 -6.17 1.51
C ALA A 227 -2.51 -4.86 0.70
N MET A 228 -1.81 -3.80 1.15
CA MET A 228 -1.82 -2.49 0.50
C MET A 228 -1.13 -2.54 -0.86
N LEU A 229 0.06 -3.15 -0.98
CA LEU A 229 0.72 -3.26 -2.29
C LEU A 229 -0.04 -4.18 -3.25
N THR A 230 -0.66 -5.26 -2.75
CA THR A 230 -1.52 -6.12 -3.58
C THR A 230 -2.76 -5.37 -4.05
N ALA A 231 -3.44 -4.64 -3.17
CA ALA A 231 -4.58 -3.80 -3.53
C ALA A 231 -4.19 -2.73 -4.57
N CYS A 232 -3.02 -2.12 -4.39
CA CYS A 232 -2.44 -1.15 -5.31
C CYS A 232 -2.22 -1.75 -6.70
N LEU A 233 -1.54 -2.89 -6.79
CA LEU A 233 -1.30 -3.56 -8.06
C LEU A 233 -2.59 -4.09 -8.69
N TRP A 234 -3.53 -4.60 -7.89
CA TRP A 234 -4.86 -5.00 -8.35
C TRP A 234 -5.59 -3.81 -8.98
N PHE A 235 -5.58 -2.68 -8.31
CA PHE A 235 -6.19 -1.45 -8.79
C PHE A 235 -5.55 -0.97 -10.11
N ILE A 236 -4.22 -0.89 -10.15
CA ILE A 236 -3.49 -0.46 -11.36
C ILE A 236 -3.79 -1.38 -12.55
N HIS A 237 -3.74 -2.69 -12.33
CA HIS A 237 -3.86 -3.65 -13.41
C HIS A 237 -5.29 -3.90 -13.89
N ASN A 238 -6.29 -3.85 -12.99
CA ASN A 238 -7.66 -4.27 -13.29
C ASN A 238 -8.63 -3.08 -13.43
N GLU A 239 -8.40 -2.00 -12.69
CA GLU A 239 -9.26 -0.81 -12.76
C GLU A 239 -8.68 0.26 -13.70
N LEU A 240 -7.36 0.48 -13.66
CA LEU A 240 -6.71 1.42 -14.59
C LEU A 240 -6.26 0.77 -15.90
N GLY A 241 -6.09 -0.56 -15.93
CA GLY A 241 -5.65 -1.29 -17.12
C GLY A 241 -4.19 -1.06 -17.50
N MET A 242 -3.34 -0.62 -16.57
CA MET A 242 -1.95 -0.22 -16.87
C MET A 242 -0.95 -1.32 -16.55
N SER A 243 0.16 -1.40 -17.29
CA SER A 243 1.10 -2.54 -17.18
C SER A 243 2.49 -2.19 -16.64
N LYS A 244 2.94 -0.93 -16.77
CA LYS A 244 4.31 -0.50 -16.41
C LYS A 244 4.30 0.23 -15.07
N VAL A 245 4.64 -0.51 -14.00
CA VAL A 245 4.58 -0.01 -12.61
C VAL A 245 5.97 0.25 -12.08
N PHE A 246 6.27 1.52 -11.84
CA PHE A 246 7.43 1.97 -11.10
C PHE A 246 7.11 2.10 -9.61
N TYR A 247 8.13 1.91 -8.77
CA TYR A 247 8.05 2.12 -7.33
C TYR A 247 9.33 2.83 -6.88
N ASN A 248 9.20 3.90 -6.09
CA ASN A 248 10.37 4.66 -5.62
C ASN A 248 11.33 3.79 -4.78
N ARG A 249 12.64 3.83 -5.07
CA ARG A 249 13.64 3.32 -4.10
C ARG A 249 13.74 4.30 -2.93
N PHE A 250 14.15 3.82 -1.76
CA PHE A 250 14.23 4.62 -0.54
C PHE A 250 14.99 5.94 -0.72
N GLU A 251 16.23 5.89 -1.19
CA GLU A 251 17.09 7.07 -1.36
C GLU A 251 16.52 8.04 -2.40
N THR A 252 16.14 7.52 -3.56
CA THR A 252 15.63 8.32 -4.68
C THR A 252 14.31 8.97 -4.32
N GLY A 253 13.37 8.22 -3.72
CA GLY A 253 12.09 8.74 -3.27
C GLY A 253 12.22 9.84 -2.22
N ASN A 254 13.11 9.68 -1.24
CA ASN A 254 13.31 10.71 -0.20
C ASN A 254 13.89 12.00 -0.77
N HIS A 255 14.88 11.93 -1.67
CA HIS A 255 15.42 13.12 -2.34
C HIS A 255 14.39 13.78 -3.25
N MET A 256 13.65 12.99 -4.03
CA MET A 256 12.63 13.49 -4.96
C MET A 256 11.47 14.16 -4.25
N LYS A 257 11.13 13.69 -3.05
CA LYS A 257 10.06 14.24 -2.20
C LYS A 257 10.57 15.26 -1.17
N GLU A 258 11.87 15.59 -1.18
CA GLU A 258 12.53 16.52 -0.26
C GLU A 258 12.28 16.17 1.23
N ILE A 259 12.31 14.88 1.54
CA ILE A 259 12.09 14.37 2.91
C ILE A 259 13.44 14.33 3.64
N HIS A 260 13.62 15.24 4.59
CA HIS A 260 14.83 15.32 5.41
C HIS A 260 14.66 14.74 6.82
N TRP A 261 13.43 14.75 7.34
CA TRP A 261 13.11 14.32 8.70
C TRP A 261 11.97 13.31 8.69
N GLY A 262 11.96 12.39 9.65
CA GLY A 262 10.90 11.40 9.76
C GLY A 262 10.80 10.49 8.54
N LEU A 263 11.95 10.00 8.06
CA LEU A 263 12.04 9.12 6.91
C LEU A 263 11.10 7.92 7.06
N PRO A 264 10.49 7.43 5.96
CA PRO A 264 9.66 6.24 6.04
C PRO A 264 10.49 5.01 6.45
N PRO A 265 9.85 3.93 6.93
CA PRO A 265 10.54 2.66 7.14
C PRO A 265 11.22 2.17 5.86
N ARG A 266 12.55 1.97 5.90
CA ARG A 266 13.35 1.55 4.74
C ARG A 266 12.81 0.25 4.11
N SER A 267 12.37 -0.70 4.92
CA SER A 267 11.84 -1.99 4.46
C SER A 267 10.63 -1.88 3.53
N LEU A 268 9.81 -0.82 3.63
CA LEU A 268 8.70 -0.58 2.70
C LEU A 268 9.17 -0.16 1.30
N TYR A 269 10.44 0.24 1.18
CA TYR A 269 11.05 0.76 -0.04
C TYR A 269 12.23 -0.11 -0.50
N THR A 270 12.47 -1.25 0.15
CA THR A 270 13.48 -2.24 -0.24
C THR A 270 12.85 -3.63 -0.25
N ASP A 271 12.47 -4.13 0.93
CA ASP A 271 12.07 -5.54 1.11
C ASP A 271 10.70 -5.80 0.48
N LEU A 272 9.78 -4.85 0.61
CA LEU A 272 8.42 -4.98 0.08
C LEU A 272 8.38 -5.08 -1.46
N PRO A 273 8.96 -4.14 -2.25
CA PRO A 273 8.98 -4.29 -3.71
C PRO A 273 9.77 -5.51 -4.17
N GLU A 274 10.88 -5.85 -3.52
CA GLU A 274 11.64 -7.07 -3.83
C GLU A 274 10.80 -8.32 -3.59
N LYS A 275 10.07 -8.39 -2.47
CA LYS A 275 9.13 -9.48 -2.15
C LYS A 275 8.06 -9.65 -3.24
N PHE A 276 7.68 -8.58 -3.93
CA PHE A 276 6.73 -8.54 -5.04
C PHE A 276 7.37 -8.72 -6.42
N CYS A 277 8.65 -9.09 -6.49
CA CYS A 277 9.37 -9.36 -7.75
C CYS A 277 9.59 -8.12 -8.64
N PHE A 278 9.56 -6.92 -8.07
CA PHE A 278 10.05 -5.75 -8.79
C PHE A 278 11.56 -5.88 -9.03
N SER A 279 12.01 -5.43 -10.21
CA SER A 279 13.42 -5.39 -10.56
C SER A 279 13.97 -3.97 -10.41
N LEU A 280 15.20 -3.83 -9.89
CA LEU A 280 15.85 -2.52 -9.83
C LEU A 280 16.17 -2.01 -11.24
N THR A 281 15.98 -0.72 -11.45
CA THR A 281 16.31 -0.01 -12.68
C THR A 281 16.86 1.39 -12.37
N GLN A 282 17.74 1.89 -13.24
CA GLN A 282 18.15 3.30 -13.27
C GLN A 282 17.30 4.13 -14.23
N GLU A 283 16.41 3.49 -14.99
CA GLU A 283 15.46 4.17 -15.86
C GLU A 283 14.38 4.84 -15.01
N ALA A 284 14.33 6.17 -15.06
CA ALA A 284 13.24 6.93 -14.47
C ALA A 284 11.95 6.78 -15.29
N PRO A 285 10.76 6.86 -14.67
CA PRO A 285 9.50 6.97 -15.41
C PRO A 285 9.56 8.11 -16.44
N GLY A 286 8.97 7.93 -17.62
CA GLY A 286 9.04 8.89 -18.72
C GLY A 286 8.56 10.27 -18.31
N PHE A 287 7.42 10.37 -17.64
CA PHE A 287 6.83 11.62 -17.14
C PHE A 287 7.62 12.30 -16.00
N ILE A 288 8.48 11.55 -15.31
CA ILE A 288 9.43 12.09 -14.33
C ILE A 288 10.64 12.68 -15.06
N ARG A 289 11.18 11.93 -16.04
CA ARG A 289 12.34 12.32 -16.84
C ARG A 289 12.07 13.57 -17.68
N THR A 290 10.88 13.75 -18.24
CA THR A 290 10.57 14.90 -19.12
C THR A 290 10.27 16.20 -18.36
N ASN A 291 10.07 16.14 -17.05
CA ASN A 291 9.76 17.32 -16.25
C ASN A 291 11.03 18.11 -15.88
N LYS A 292 11.20 19.32 -16.45
CA LYS A 292 12.38 20.17 -16.25
C LYS A 292 12.71 20.48 -14.78
N LYS A 293 11.69 20.69 -13.92
CA LYS A 293 11.92 20.95 -12.48
C LYS A 293 12.40 19.71 -11.76
N VAL A 294 11.91 18.54 -12.17
CA VAL A 294 12.30 17.24 -11.62
C VAL A 294 13.69 16.84 -12.05
N GLN A 295 14.06 17.04 -13.32
CA GLN A 295 15.41 16.76 -13.82
C GLN A 295 16.51 17.44 -12.97
N LYS A 296 16.31 18.70 -12.57
CA LYS A 296 17.26 19.39 -11.69
C LYS A 296 17.45 18.70 -10.34
N ARG A 297 16.42 18.06 -9.79
CA ARG A 297 16.50 17.28 -8.54
C ARG A 297 17.17 15.93 -8.79
N LEU A 298 16.79 15.24 -9.87
CA LEU A 298 17.40 13.97 -10.28
C LEU A 298 18.92 14.09 -10.47
N ASN A 299 19.38 15.15 -11.11
CA ASN A 299 20.81 15.38 -11.36
C ASN A 299 21.64 15.57 -10.09
N LYS A 300 21.00 15.84 -8.94
CA LYS A 300 21.67 15.94 -7.62
C LYS A 300 21.76 14.58 -6.91
N ILE A 301 21.04 13.57 -7.38
CA ILE A 301 21.01 12.24 -6.77
C ILE A 301 22.11 11.42 -7.42
N HIS A 302 23.06 10.95 -6.62
CA HIS A 302 24.05 9.98 -7.10
C HIS A 302 23.37 8.63 -7.36
N ASN A 303 23.39 8.16 -8.61
CA ASN A 303 22.80 6.88 -9.04
C ASN A 303 21.30 6.74 -8.66
N PRO A 304 20.39 7.54 -9.25
CA PRO A 304 18.97 7.44 -8.95
C PRO A 304 18.42 6.10 -9.44
N GLN A 305 17.59 5.46 -8.62
CA GLN A 305 17.07 4.12 -8.89
C GLN A 305 15.60 4.01 -8.52
N TRP A 306 14.92 3.14 -9.25
CA TRP A 306 13.54 2.74 -9.03
C TRP A 306 13.44 1.22 -9.06
N TYR A 307 12.32 0.73 -8.55
CA TYR A 307 11.84 -0.61 -8.80
C TYR A 307 10.88 -0.55 -9.98
N LEU A 308 10.96 -1.51 -10.89
CA LEU A 308 10.10 -1.64 -12.07
C LEU A 308 9.49 -3.04 -12.13
N MET A 309 8.19 -3.07 -12.39
CA MET A 309 7.41 -4.26 -12.72
C MET A 309 6.69 -4.02 -14.04
N THR A 310 6.73 -5.02 -14.91
CA THR A 310 5.96 -5.01 -16.17
C THR A 310 5.20 -6.32 -16.27
N ILE A 311 3.89 -6.26 -16.09
CA ILE A 311 2.99 -7.42 -16.17
C ILE A 311 1.80 -7.06 -17.04
#